data_AF-A0A090S2S0-F1
#
_entry.id   AF-A0A090S2S0-F1
#
_cell.length_a   1.000
_cell.length_b   1.000
_cell.length_c   1.000
_cell.angle_alpha   90.00
_cell.angle_beta   90.00
_cell.angle_gamma   90.00
#
_symmetry.space_group_name_H-M   'P 1'
#
loop_
_entity.id
_entity.type
_entity.pdbx_description
1 polymer ?
#
loop_
_entity_poly.entity_id
_entity_poly.type
_entity_poly.pdbx_seq_one_letter_code
_entity_poly.pdbx_strand_id
1 'polypeptide(L)'
;MNREALLAELDQNWEVLAEPVQTVMRRYGIEKPYEKLKELTRGKRVDGEAMRNFIDGLELPEAEKARLKEMTPANYIGQAIELTDKL
;
A
#
# COMPACT_ATOMS: atom_id res chain seq x y z
N MET A 1 23.74 10.56 -3.61
CA MET A 1 22.51 9.81 -3.30
C MET A 1 22.64 8.41 -3.88
N ASN A 2 22.41 7.35 -3.11
CA ASN A 2 22.42 5.99 -3.63
C ASN A 2 20.99 5.55 -3.95
N ARG A 3 20.55 5.79 -5.20
CA ARG A 3 19.17 5.55 -5.60
C ARG A 3 18.78 4.07 -5.58
N GLU A 4 19.70 3.19 -5.96
CA GLU A 4 19.44 1.74 -6.02
C GLU A 4 19.22 1.16 -4.63
N ALA A 5 20.05 1.54 -3.65
CA ALA A 5 19.86 1.11 -2.27
C ALA A 5 18.52 1.57 -1.69
N LEU A 6 18.11 2.82 -1.95
CA LEU A 6 16.81 3.35 -1.50
C LEU A 6 15.63 2.58 -2.11
N LEU A 7 15.67 2.31 -3.42
CA LEU A 7 14.60 1.57 -4.08
C LEU A 7 14.52 0.11 -3.64
N ALA A 8 15.67 -0.54 -3.44
CA ALA A 8 15.73 -1.91 -2.94
C ALA A 8 15.22 -2.03 -1.50
N GLU A 9 15.45 -1.01 -0.67
CA GLU A 9 14.88 -0.95 0.68
C GLU A 9 13.36 -0.76 0.61
N LEU A 10 12.86 0.16 -0.21
CA LEU A 10 11.43 0.38 -0.39
C LEU A 10 10.71 -0.88 -0.89
N ASP A 11 11.27 -1.60 -1.87
CA ASP A 11 10.69 -2.82 -2.41
C ASP A 11 10.65 -3.99 -1.41
N GLN A 12 11.40 -3.93 -0.31
CA GLN A 12 11.34 -4.91 0.77
C GLN A 12 10.30 -4.60 1.85
N ASN A 13 9.66 -3.43 1.80
CA ASN A 13 8.79 -2.93 2.87
C ASN A 13 7.38 -2.63 2.32
N TRP A 14 6.71 -3.62 1.74
CA TRP A 14 5.35 -3.44 1.23
C TRP A 14 4.30 -3.26 2.34
N GLU A 15 4.65 -3.54 3.61
CA GLU A 15 3.78 -3.28 4.76
C GLU A 15 3.41 -1.80 4.90
N VAL A 16 4.20 -0.87 4.33
CA VAL A 16 3.88 0.57 4.36
C VAL A 16 2.60 0.90 3.58
N LEU A 17 2.21 0.06 2.62
CA LEU A 17 0.94 0.20 1.89
C LEU A 17 -0.28 -0.28 2.70
N ALA A 18 -0.10 -0.81 3.91
CA ALA A 18 -1.22 -1.20 4.76
C ALA A 18 -2.12 0.01 5.10
N GLU A 19 -1.55 1.18 5.40
CA GLU A 19 -2.33 2.37 5.74
C GLU A 19 -3.24 2.85 4.59
N PRO A 20 -2.75 3.07 3.34
CA PRO A 20 -3.63 3.52 2.26
C PRO A 20 -4.71 2.49 1.92
N VAL A 21 -4.38 1.19 1.98
CA VAL A 21 -5.36 0.11 1.80
C VAL A 21 -6.42 0.17 2.89
N GLN A 22 -6.02 0.34 4.17
CA GLN A 22 -6.95 0.49 5.29
C GLN A 22 -7.88 1.67 5.11
N THR A 23 -7.34 2.81 4.67
CA THR A 23 -8.08 4.05 4.46
C THR A 23 -9.14 3.88 3.36
N VAL A 24 -8.81 3.19 2.26
CA VAL A 24 -9.79 2.86 1.22
C VAL A 24 -10.84 1.88 1.74
N MET A 25 -10.45 0.84 2.48
CA MET A 25 -11.41 -0.09 3.09
C MET A 25 -12.43 0.63 3.99
N ARG A 26 -11.96 1.57 4.82
CA ARG A 26 -12.85 2.40 5.65
C ARG A 26 -13.80 3.25 4.82
N ARG A 27 -13.31 3.85 3.73
CA ARG A 27 -14.12 4.68 2.81
C ARG A 27 -15.28 3.89 2.20
N TYR A 28 -15.08 2.61 1.91
CA TYR A 28 -16.09 1.72 1.33
C TYR A 28 -16.88 0.92 2.37
N GLY A 29 -16.71 1.19 3.67
CA GLY A 29 -17.48 0.55 4.73
C GLY A 29 -17.10 -0.90 5.00
N ILE A 30 -15.92 -1.36 4.56
CA ILE A 30 -15.44 -2.71 4.87
C ILE A 30 -15.19 -2.82 6.38
N GLU A 31 -15.81 -3.82 7.00
CA GLU A 31 -15.67 -4.06 8.44
C GLU A 31 -14.25 -4.49 8.82
N LYS A 32 -13.84 -4.10 10.03
CA LYS A 32 -12.59 -4.53 10.68
C LYS A 32 -11.35 -4.41 9.78
N PRO A 33 -11.11 -3.26 9.12
CA PRO A 33 -10.06 -3.16 8.11
C PRO A 33 -8.65 -3.33 8.69
N TYR A 34 -8.45 -2.89 9.92
CA TYR A 34 -7.20 -3.11 10.67
C TYR A 34 -6.96 -4.61 10.96
N GLU A 35 -7.99 -5.37 11.35
CA GLU A 35 -7.84 -6.79 11.67
C GLU A 35 -7.48 -7.60 10.42
N LYS A 36 -8.16 -7.34 9.30
CA LYS A 36 -7.87 -7.97 8.01
C LYS A 36 -6.43 -7.71 7.53
N LEU A 37 -5.93 -6.47 7.66
CA LEU A 37 -4.55 -6.14 7.33
C LEU A 37 -3.53 -6.72 8.30
N LYS A 38 -3.90 -6.80 9.59
CA LYS A 38 -3.07 -7.45 10.60
C LYS A 38 -2.90 -8.93 10.28
N GLU A 39 -3.95 -9.62 9.79
CA GLU A 39 -3.84 -11.02 9.36
C GLU A 39 -2.86 -11.20 8.20
N LEU A 40 -2.84 -10.28 7.23
CA LEU A 40 -1.88 -10.29 6.11
C LEU A 40 -0.42 -10.12 6.58
N THR A 41 -0.20 -9.22 7.53
CA THR A 41 1.15 -8.83 8.00
C THR A 41 1.64 -9.67 9.19
N ARG A 42 0.81 -10.57 9.76
CA ARG A 42 1.16 -11.29 10.98
C ARG A 42 2.21 -12.37 10.73
N GLY A 43 3.42 -12.13 11.26
CA GLY A 43 4.48 -13.13 11.34
C GLY A 43 5.14 -13.46 9.99
N LYS A 44 4.89 -12.65 8.97
CA LYS A 44 5.46 -12.80 7.62
C LYS A 44 5.75 -11.43 7.04
N ARG A 45 6.81 -11.34 6.22
CA ARG A 45 7.01 -10.18 5.34
C ARG A 45 5.95 -10.22 4.26
N VAL A 46 5.38 -9.06 3.96
CA VAL A 46 4.46 -8.90 2.85
C VAL A 46 5.28 -8.44 1.66
N ASP A 47 5.16 -9.14 0.53
CA ASP A 47 5.68 -8.69 -0.75
C ASP A 47 4.55 -8.11 -1.60
N GLY A 48 4.90 -7.59 -2.78
CA GLY A 48 3.91 -7.01 -3.68
C GLY A 48 2.86 -7.99 -4.17
N GLU A 49 3.20 -9.28 -4.32
CA GLU A 49 2.24 -10.28 -4.78
C GLU A 49 1.20 -10.56 -3.70
N ALA A 50 1.65 -10.77 -2.45
CA ALA A 50 0.77 -10.94 -1.30
C ALA A 50 -0.16 -9.74 -1.10
N MET A 51 0.34 -8.51 -1.28
CA MET A 51 -0.49 -7.30 -1.20
C MET A 51 -1.54 -7.25 -2.32
N ARG A 52 -1.17 -7.56 -3.57
CA ARG A 52 -2.11 -7.58 -4.71
C ARG A 52 -3.19 -8.65 -4.52
N ASN A 53 -2.80 -9.85 -4.10
CA ASN A 53 -3.73 -10.95 -3.81
C ASN A 53 -4.70 -10.58 -2.68
N PHE A 54 -4.23 -9.87 -1.65
CA PHE A 54 -5.09 -9.35 -0.59
C PHE A 54 -6.12 -8.36 -1.13
N ILE A 55 -5.70 -7.40 -1.96
CA ILE A 55 -6.59 -6.39 -2.57
C ILE A 55 -7.66 -7.06 -3.45
N ASP A 56 -7.31 -8.10 -4.20
CA ASP A 56 -8.26 -8.82 -5.06
C ASP A 56 -9.41 -9.47 -4.28
N GLY A 57 -9.13 -9.90 -3.04
CA GLY A 57 -10.11 -10.48 -2.13
C GLY A 57 -11.00 -9.46 -1.40
N LEU A 58 -10.80 -8.15 -1.59
CA LEU A 58 -11.63 -7.13 -0.96
C LEU A 58 -12.92 -6.89 -1.74
N GLU A 59 -14.02 -6.60 -1.03
CA GLU A 59 -15.28 -6.15 -1.63
C GLU A 59 -15.20 -4.66 -1.98
N LEU A 60 -14.35 -4.33 -2.95
CA LEU A 60 -14.14 -2.99 -3.48
C LEU A 60 -14.54 -2.93 -4.96
N PRO A 61 -14.94 -1.75 -5.49
CA PRO A 61 -15.08 -1.55 -6.93
C PRO A 61 -13.78 -1.88 -7.66
N GLU A 62 -13.89 -2.48 -8.85
CA GLU A 62 -12.71 -2.89 -9.63
C GLU A 62 -11.76 -1.73 -9.95
N ALA A 63 -12.29 -0.53 -10.17
CA ALA A 63 -11.47 0.67 -10.36
C ALA A 63 -10.60 1.00 -9.14
N GLU A 64 -11.10 0.77 -7.92
CA GLU A 64 -10.34 1.00 -6.68
C GLU A 64 -9.33 -0.11 -6.44
N LYS A 65 -9.68 -1.37 -6.75
CA LYS A 65 -8.71 -2.47 -6.72
C LYS A 65 -7.56 -2.22 -7.68
N ALA A 66 -7.85 -1.82 -8.92
CA ALA A 66 -6.83 -1.47 -9.91
C ALA A 66 -5.91 -0.35 -9.39
N ARG A 67 -6.50 0.73 -8.89
CA ARG A 67 -5.75 1.87 -8.30
C ARG A 67 -4.85 1.43 -7.15
N LEU A 68 -5.35 0.61 -6.22
CA LEU A 68 -4.56 0.11 -5.09
C LEU A 68 -3.44 -0.83 -5.55
N LYS A 69 -3.65 -1.65 -6.57
CA LYS A 69 -2.64 -2.58 -7.11
C LYS A 69 -1.51 -1.90 -7.88
N GLU A 70 -1.73 -0.68 -8.36
CA GLU A 70 -0.70 0.16 -8.98
C GLU A 70 0.19 0.87 -7.94
N MET A 71 -0.21 0.89 -6.66
CA MET A 71 0.60 1.47 -5.60
C MET A 71 1.83 0.61 -5.31
N THR A 72 2.94 1.30 -5.04
CA THR A 72 4.22 0.72 -4.63
C THR A 72 4.78 1.55 -3.48
N PRO A 73 5.63 0.99 -2.60
CA PRO A 73 6.30 1.79 -1.58
C PRO A 73 7.04 3.01 -2.14
N ALA A 74 7.56 2.91 -3.37
CA ALA A 74 8.29 4.00 -4.04
C ALA A 74 7.40 5.11 -4.61
N ASN A 75 6.15 4.83 -4.99
CA ASN A 75 5.21 5.85 -5.47
C ASN A 75 4.26 6.35 -4.38
N TYR A 76 4.24 5.72 -3.21
CA TYR A 76 3.46 6.15 -2.06
C TYR A 76 4.17 7.25 -1.26
N ILE A 77 4.39 8.39 -1.91
CA ILE A 77 5.12 9.54 -1.34
C ILE A 77 4.21 10.76 -1.03
N GLY A 78 2.90 10.62 -1.21
CA GLY A 78 1.94 11.71 -1.00
C GLY A 78 2.29 12.96 -1.83
N GLN A 79 2.29 14.14 -1.19
CA GLN A 79 2.62 15.42 -1.83
C GLN A 79 4.10 15.80 -1.73
N ALA A 80 5.01 14.86 -1.46
CA ALA A 80 6.41 15.15 -1.18
C ALA A 80 7.08 16.02 -2.26
N ILE A 81 6.91 15.66 -3.55
CA ILE A 81 7.48 16.41 -4.68
C ILE A 81 6.84 17.80 -4.79
N GLU A 82 5.52 17.86 -4.68
CA GLU A 82 4.77 19.13 -4.79
C GLU A 82 5.19 20.13 -3.70
N LEU A 83 5.46 19.65 -2.48
CA LEU A 83 5.92 20.50 -1.39
C LEU A 83 7.36 20.99 -1.58
N THR A 84 8.24 20.18 -2.18
CA THR A 84 9.62 20.60 -2.49
C THR A 84 9.67 21.61 -3.63
N ASP A 85 8.77 21.52 -4.61
CA ASP A 85 8.72 22.46 -5.74
C ASP A 85 8.17 23.84 -5.36
N LYS A 86 7.46 23.93 -4.23
CA LYS A 86 6.87 25.18 -3.69
C LYS A 86 7.81 25.95 -2.73
N LEU A 87 9.00 25.41 -2.47
CA LEU A 87 10.05 26.02 -1.64
C LEU A 87 10.89 27.01 -2.46
#